data_AF-A0A7C5B1T6-F1
#
_entry.id   AF-A0A7C5B1T6-F1
#
_cell.length_a   1.000
_cell.length_b   1.000
_cell.length_c   1.000
_cell.angle_alpha   90.00
_cell.angle_beta   90.00
_cell.angle_gamma   90.00
#
_symmetry.space_group_name_H-M   'P 1'
#
loop_
_entity.id
_entity.type
_entity.pdbx_description
1 polymer ?
#
loop_
_entity_poly.entity_id
_entity_poly.type
_entity_poly.pdbx_seq_one_letter_code
_entity_poly.pdbx_strand_id
1 'polypeptide(L)'
;MGSTSKSRNSDNVFLEVCEATALCSRMVGFEVSSEDIHLLLAARLLPVFSSKAGQIVLRQDVIELVPVIKRISEWGGEVDRTGRTLFDVGHPSRVVLPDQSIVDLPTNDKEVNPAFYAAVRNLIHSGTGDVLSKGINLGYFAPTRIVAASHAVADIAVRQLDRANLVRSSRSGEFANSAHYMGAKRELSAFLIEGFSSAIGPDGAVVDLMCGSGVIAGAAARFWRSYASDSQEFCKKLAVVQGGGFSRMKAEGVLGTVLSKAREHSESLCLPLEPDLSLEDELFHSDLTENLRNRYARFMSEFPLYPAIGSDHWSPSREVGLRQRAHELTPSVLFTTYFANIYFGLRQCVEIDSLRHAIGSLADQTSRDWALGALVASVSRLATTYAGHFAQPLVRRWDEVSLNELSRIIERRSLSVFHEFSVRMMNLAQESESVPHPVKLVPGPWRNAIEHLMGSALPEEVLVYVDPPYRREEYSRYYHVLETLVTYDYPTVSGRGRAPVKGSGGRFASEFFTRSVDKMTVALADLIEAILRAGWVCAWSYADNSDASVAGVLGEVASRVPISCKSYATPYEHQSQGGRRPKLVTEYLAIITRR
;
A
#
# COMPACT_ATOMS: atom_id res chain seq x y z
N MET A 1 17.19 -45.36 -30.56
CA MET A 1 17.52 -45.66 -29.14
C MET A 1 18.20 -44.44 -28.56
N GLY A 2 17.68 -43.92 -27.44
CA GLY A 2 18.34 -42.87 -26.65
C GLY A 2 17.74 -41.46 -26.73
N SER A 3 16.45 -41.26 -26.42
CA SER A 3 15.93 -39.96 -25.98
C SER A 3 14.89 -40.13 -24.86
N THR A 4 15.37 -40.61 -23.72
CA THR A 4 14.61 -40.68 -22.47
C THR A 4 15.50 -40.21 -21.33
N SER A 5 15.19 -39.02 -20.80
CA SER A 5 15.39 -38.54 -19.41
C SER A 5 15.76 -37.05 -19.34
N LYS A 6 14.76 -36.20 -19.55
CA LYS A 6 14.56 -35.05 -18.67
C LYS A 6 13.18 -35.22 -18.03
N SER A 7 13.09 -36.17 -17.11
CA SER A 7 11.93 -36.33 -16.24
C SER A 7 12.36 -36.08 -14.80
N ARG A 8 11.39 -35.59 -14.02
CA ARG A 8 11.29 -35.66 -12.55
C ARG A 8 11.87 -34.46 -11.79
N ASN A 9 11.04 -33.42 -11.56
CA ASN A 9 10.53 -33.06 -10.22
C ASN A 9 9.80 -31.70 -10.10
N SER A 10 9.37 -31.04 -11.17
CA SER A 10 8.39 -29.96 -11.05
C SER A 10 6.98 -30.55 -10.99
N ASP A 11 6.53 -31.00 -9.81
CA ASP A 11 5.10 -31.19 -9.59
C ASP A 11 4.40 -29.90 -10.04
N ASN A 12 3.50 -30.02 -11.01
CA ASN A 12 2.86 -28.86 -11.64
C ASN A 12 2.22 -28.02 -10.53
N VAL A 13 2.77 -26.83 -10.27
CA VAL A 13 2.34 -25.93 -9.18
C VAL A 13 0.85 -25.60 -9.33
N PHE A 14 0.40 -25.57 -10.58
CA PHE A 14 -0.98 -25.37 -10.98
C PHE A 14 -1.59 -26.63 -11.55
N LEU A 15 -2.92 -26.70 -11.43
CA LEU A 15 -3.79 -27.69 -12.06
C LEU A 15 -4.82 -26.94 -12.91
N GLU A 16 -5.17 -27.51 -14.05
CA GLU A 16 -6.43 -27.15 -14.70
C GLU A 16 -7.61 -27.55 -13.78
N VAL A 17 -8.73 -26.83 -13.85
CA VAL A 17 -9.89 -27.11 -12.97
C VAL A 17 -10.36 -28.57 -13.08
N CYS A 18 -10.30 -29.17 -14.26
CA CYS A 18 -10.65 -30.59 -14.45
C CYS A 18 -9.67 -31.56 -13.77
N GLU A 19 -8.39 -31.21 -13.68
CA GLU A 19 -7.37 -32.00 -12.97
C GLU A 19 -7.55 -31.90 -11.46
N ALA A 20 -8.05 -30.76 -10.96
CA ALA A 20 -8.40 -30.58 -9.55
C ALA A 20 -9.50 -31.57 -9.12
N THR A 21 -10.54 -31.75 -9.93
CA THR A 21 -11.60 -32.76 -9.69
C THR A 21 -11.03 -34.17 -9.56
N ALA A 22 -10.14 -34.55 -10.47
CA ALA A 22 -9.49 -35.87 -10.45
C ALA A 22 -8.55 -36.04 -9.23
N LEU A 23 -7.85 -34.99 -8.83
CA LEU A 23 -7.01 -35.01 -7.63
C LEU A 23 -7.86 -35.19 -6.36
N CYS A 24 -8.92 -34.40 -6.22
CA CYS A 24 -9.83 -34.48 -5.07
C CYS A 24 -10.42 -35.88 -4.95
N SER A 25 -10.94 -36.44 -6.04
CA SER A 25 -11.52 -37.79 -6.06
C SER A 25 -10.56 -38.86 -5.53
N ARG A 26 -9.29 -38.80 -5.95
CA ARG A 26 -8.25 -39.71 -5.46
C ARG A 26 -7.96 -39.53 -3.97
N MET A 27 -7.99 -38.30 -3.46
CA MET A 27 -7.65 -38.00 -2.06
C MET A 27 -8.79 -38.30 -1.08
N VAL A 28 -10.05 -38.12 -1.51
CA VAL A 28 -11.22 -38.41 -0.65
C VAL A 28 -11.67 -39.88 -0.74
N GLY A 29 -11.32 -40.60 -1.81
CA GLY A 29 -11.67 -42.00 -2.01
C GLY A 29 -13.08 -42.22 -2.58
N PHE A 30 -13.74 -41.17 -3.06
CA PHE A 30 -15.03 -41.20 -3.76
C PHE A 30 -15.02 -40.20 -4.93
N GLU A 31 -15.97 -40.32 -5.85
CA GLU A 31 -16.06 -39.45 -7.02
C GLU A 31 -16.47 -38.03 -6.61
N VAL A 32 -15.62 -37.05 -6.88
CA VAL A 32 -15.90 -35.63 -6.74
C VAL A 32 -16.34 -35.11 -8.10
N SER A 33 -17.47 -34.41 -8.15
CA SER A 33 -18.02 -33.85 -9.39
C SER A 33 -17.38 -32.50 -9.74
N SER A 34 -17.59 -32.03 -10.97
CA SER A 34 -17.24 -30.64 -11.34
C SER A 34 -18.05 -29.62 -10.55
N GLU A 35 -19.29 -29.95 -10.18
CA GLU A 35 -20.18 -29.10 -9.39
C GLU A 35 -19.60 -28.83 -8.00
N ASP A 36 -19.00 -29.85 -7.37
CA ASP A 36 -18.35 -29.72 -6.06
C ASP A 36 -17.19 -28.71 -6.11
N ILE A 37 -16.38 -28.76 -7.18
CA ILE A 37 -15.32 -27.77 -7.37
C ILE A 37 -15.92 -26.38 -7.62
N HIS A 38 -16.98 -26.28 -8.44
CA HIS A 38 -17.67 -25.01 -8.67
C HIS A 38 -18.22 -24.38 -7.39
N LEU A 39 -18.72 -25.16 -6.42
CA LEU A 39 -19.15 -24.66 -5.11
C LEU A 39 -18.00 -24.02 -4.33
N LEU A 40 -16.79 -24.60 -4.36
CA LEU A 40 -15.60 -23.99 -3.73
C LEU A 40 -15.21 -22.66 -4.39
N LEU A 41 -15.33 -22.59 -5.72
CA LEU A 41 -15.08 -21.37 -6.49
C LEU A 41 -16.12 -20.29 -6.16
N ALA A 42 -17.40 -20.68 -6.12
CA ALA A 42 -18.53 -19.81 -5.80
C ALA A 42 -18.49 -19.30 -4.35
N ALA A 43 -17.96 -20.10 -3.42
CA ALA A 43 -17.70 -19.70 -2.03
C ALA A 43 -16.42 -18.86 -1.87
N ARG A 44 -15.66 -18.60 -2.96
CA ARG A 44 -14.36 -17.89 -2.97
C ARG A 44 -13.26 -18.53 -2.12
N LEU A 45 -13.42 -19.81 -1.75
CA LEU A 45 -12.45 -20.52 -0.90
C LEU A 45 -11.30 -21.13 -1.70
N LEU A 46 -11.52 -21.40 -2.99
CA LEU A 46 -10.50 -21.86 -3.93
C LEU A 46 -10.19 -20.73 -4.93
N PRO A 47 -9.06 -20.03 -4.78
CA PRO A 47 -8.64 -19.00 -5.75
C PRO A 47 -8.38 -19.58 -7.14
N VAL A 48 -8.81 -18.84 -8.16
CA VAL A 48 -8.65 -19.20 -9.58
C VAL A 48 -7.83 -18.15 -10.29
N PHE A 49 -6.95 -18.60 -11.17
CA PHE A 49 -6.09 -17.78 -12.00
C PHE A 49 -6.41 -17.98 -13.47
N SER A 50 -6.23 -16.93 -14.26
CA SER A 50 -6.35 -17.02 -15.71
C SER A 50 -5.02 -17.43 -16.34
N SER A 51 -5.09 -18.38 -17.27
CA SER A 51 -3.97 -18.81 -18.12
C SER A 51 -4.36 -18.66 -19.61
N LYS A 52 -3.39 -18.83 -20.52
CA LYS A 52 -3.69 -18.88 -21.97
C LYS A 52 -4.52 -20.10 -22.36
N ALA A 53 -4.47 -21.17 -21.56
CA ALA A 53 -5.13 -22.45 -21.82
C ALA A 53 -6.49 -22.59 -21.13
N GLY A 54 -6.78 -21.77 -20.11
CA GLY A 54 -8.01 -21.87 -19.34
C GLY A 54 -7.90 -21.26 -17.94
N GLN A 55 -8.76 -21.74 -17.04
CA GLN A 55 -8.73 -21.42 -15.62
C GLN A 55 -7.89 -22.46 -14.88
N ILE A 56 -6.96 -21.99 -14.06
CA ILE A 56 -6.06 -22.84 -13.29
C ILE A 56 -6.14 -22.51 -11.81
N VAL A 57 -5.86 -23.50 -10.96
CA VAL A 57 -5.85 -23.40 -9.50
C VAL A 57 -4.52 -23.91 -8.95
N LEU A 58 -4.12 -23.45 -7.77
CA LEU A 58 -2.93 -24.00 -7.12
C LEU A 58 -3.20 -25.42 -6.62
N ARG A 59 -2.29 -26.34 -6.93
CA ARG A 59 -2.36 -27.74 -6.47
C ARG A 59 -2.47 -27.84 -4.95
N GLN A 60 -1.71 -27.01 -4.24
CA GLN A 60 -1.69 -26.99 -2.77
C GLN A 60 -3.02 -26.48 -2.19
N ASP A 61 -3.65 -25.48 -2.81
CA ASP A 61 -4.95 -24.98 -2.36
C ASP A 61 -6.04 -26.04 -2.48
N VAL A 62 -5.99 -26.85 -3.55
CA VAL A 62 -6.88 -28.00 -3.73
C VAL A 62 -6.66 -29.02 -2.61
N ILE A 63 -5.40 -29.32 -2.27
CA ILE A 63 -5.04 -30.25 -1.19
C ILE A 63 -5.54 -29.75 0.17
N GLU A 64 -5.37 -28.46 0.47
CA GLU A 64 -5.82 -27.81 1.72
C GLU A 64 -7.35 -27.83 1.89
N LEU A 65 -8.10 -27.85 0.78
CA LEU A 65 -9.57 -27.89 0.80
C LEU A 65 -10.16 -29.31 0.81
N VAL A 66 -9.35 -30.37 0.69
CA VAL A 66 -9.81 -31.77 0.76
C VAL A 66 -10.67 -32.08 2.00
N PRO A 67 -10.32 -31.63 3.22
CA PRO A 67 -11.14 -31.87 4.41
C PRO A 67 -12.57 -31.32 4.29
N VAL A 68 -12.72 -30.19 3.61
CA VAL A 68 -14.01 -29.54 3.37
C VAL A 68 -14.79 -30.22 2.24
N ILE A 69 -14.11 -30.65 1.18
CA ILE A 69 -14.73 -31.39 0.07
C ILE A 69 -15.46 -32.64 0.57
N LYS A 70 -14.92 -33.32 1.60
CA LYS A 70 -15.58 -34.48 2.23
C LYS A 70 -16.97 -34.19 2.79
N ARG A 71 -17.29 -32.92 3.05
CA ARG A 71 -18.56 -32.45 3.62
C ARG A 71 -19.33 -31.52 2.69
N ILE A 72 -18.91 -31.37 1.43
CA ILE A 72 -19.47 -30.38 0.53
C ILE A 72 -20.97 -30.59 0.26
N SER A 73 -21.43 -31.84 0.33
CA SER A 73 -22.85 -32.20 0.24
C SER A 73 -23.72 -31.60 1.36
N GLU A 74 -23.11 -31.11 2.45
CA GLU A 74 -23.79 -30.53 3.61
C GLU A 74 -23.92 -28.99 3.51
N TRP A 75 -23.27 -28.36 2.54
CA TRP A 75 -23.31 -26.92 2.34
C TRP A 75 -24.71 -26.40 1.94
N GLY A 76 -25.58 -27.27 1.40
CA GLY A 76 -26.99 -26.97 1.12
C GLY A 76 -27.92 -27.20 2.32
N GLY A 77 -28.94 -26.36 2.46
CA GLY A 77 -30.12 -26.63 3.33
C GLY A 77 -31.03 -27.71 2.74
N GLU A 78 -32.19 -27.98 3.35
CA GLU A 78 -33.18 -29.01 2.94
C GLU A 78 -33.71 -28.95 1.49
N VAL A 79 -33.22 -28.03 0.65
CA VAL A 79 -33.62 -27.92 -0.75
C VAL A 79 -32.38 -27.98 -1.65
N ASP A 80 -32.20 -29.18 -2.21
CA ASP A 80 -31.33 -29.54 -3.34
C ASP A 80 -29.80 -29.47 -3.11
N ARG A 81 -29.12 -30.55 -3.51
CA ARG A 81 -27.66 -30.76 -3.44
C ARG A 81 -26.86 -29.81 -4.35
N THR A 82 -27.51 -28.81 -4.91
CA THR A 82 -27.00 -27.86 -5.91
C THR A 82 -26.65 -26.49 -5.31
N GLY A 83 -26.76 -26.31 -3.99
CA GLY A 83 -26.44 -25.03 -3.33
C GLY A 83 -27.35 -23.87 -3.75
N ARG A 84 -28.52 -24.16 -4.32
CA ARG A 84 -29.44 -23.15 -4.85
C ARG A 84 -30.19 -22.45 -3.73
N THR A 85 -29.93 -21.17 -3.52
CA THR A 85 -30.88 -20.31 -2.80
C THR A 85 -32.01 -19.92 -3.78
N LEU A 86 -33.21 -19.63 -3.27
CA LEU A 86 -34.34 -19.13 -4.07
C LEU A 86 -34.03 -17.81 -4.83
N PHE A 87 -32.91 -17.15 -4.50
CA PHE A 87 -32.59 -15.79 -4.94
C PHE A 87 -31.24 -15.65 -5.67
N ASP A 88 -30.34 -16.63 -5.55
CA ASP A 88 -29.05 -16.66 -6.25
C ASP A 88 -28.66 -18.11 -6.61
N VAL A 89 -28.79 -18.44 -7.89
CA VAL A 89 -28.65 -19.81 -8.41
C VAL A 89 -27.17 -20.13 -8.58
N GLY A 90 -26.61 -20.94 -7.67
CA GLY A 90 -25.25 -21.49 -7.77
C GLY A 90 -24.24 -21.00 -6.72
N HIS A 91 -24.64 -20.11 -5.81
CA HIS A 91 -23.81 -19.69 -4.67
C HIS A 91 -24.26 -20.39 -3.38
N PRO A 92 -23.38 -21.14 -2.68
CA PRO A 92 -23.74 -21.76 -1.41
C PRO A 92 -24.07 -20.68 -0.37
N SER A 93 -25.08 -20.92 0.47
CA SER A 93 -25.46 -20.00 1.55
C SER A 93 -24.63 -20.20 2.83
N ARG A 94 -23.94 -21.33 2.95
CA ARG A 94 -23.11 -21.67 4.11
C ARG A 94 -21.96 -22.60 3.73
N VAL A 95 -20.94 -22.61 4.57
CA VAL A 95 -19.81 -23.53 4.53
C VAL A 95 -19.83 -24.38 5.79
N VAL A 96 -19.79 -25.70 5.62
CA VAL A 96 -19.57 -26.64 6.74
C VAL A 96 -18.09 -26.99 6.81
N LEU A 97 -17.48 -26.68 7.95
CA LEU A 97 -16.06 -26.91 8.26
C LEU A 97 -15.82 -28.37 8.68
N PRO A 98 -14.57 -28.85 8.68
CA PRO A 98 -14.25 -30.24 9.02
C PRO A 98 -14.73 -30.68 10.42
N ASP A 99 -14.76 -29.76 11.38
CA ASP A 99 -15.21 -30.01 12.76
C ASP A 99 -16.74 -29.88 12.95
N GLN A 100 -17.50 -29.75 11.85
CA GLN A 100 -18.96 -29.51 11.81
C GLN A 100 -19.40 -28.09 12.17
N SER A 101 -18.47 -27.16 12.37
CA SER A 101 -18.82 -25.74 12.49
C SER A 101 -19.42 -25.23 11.17
N ILE A 102 -20.38 -24.32 11.27
CA ILE A 102 -21.11 -23.77 10.12
C ILE A 102 -20.83 -22.28 10.03
N VAL A 103 -20.35 -21.82 8.87
CA VAL A 103 -20.17 -20.40 8.56
C VAL A 103 -21.20 -19.98 7.53
N ASP A 104 -21.98 -18.94 7.80
CA ASP A 104 -22.88 -18.36 6.81
C ASP A 104 -22.08 -17.54 5.79
N LEU A 105 -22.37 -17.72 4.50
CA LEU A 105 -21.77 -16.92 3.44
C LEU A 105 -22.61 -15.65 3.17
N PRO A 106 -21.97 -14.53 2.79
CA PRO A 106 -22.70 -13.32 2.49
C PRO A 106 -23.53 -13.46 1.22
N THR A 107 -24.69 -12.82 1.18
CA THR A 107 -25.50 -12.68 -0.04
C THR A 107 -24.89 -11.71 -1.03
N ASN A 108 -24.00 -10.83 -0.57
CA ASN A 108 -23.32 -9.83 -1.38
C ASN A 108 -21.89 -9.63 -0.86
N ASP A 109 -20.91 -9.99 -1.69
CA ASP A 109 -19.48 -9.86 -1.41
C ASP A 109 -19.07 -8.45 -0.92
N LYS A 110 -19.82 -7.39 -1.30
CA LYS A 110 -19.55 -6.00 -0.91
C LYS A 110 -19.89 -5.68 0.54
N GLU A 111 -20.68 -6.50 1.21
CA GLU A 111 -21.19 -6.22 2.56
C GLU A 111 -20.25 -6.72 3.67
N VAL A 112 -19.34 -7.64 3.33
CA VAL A 112 -18.41 -8.23 4.29
C VAL A 112 -17.04 -7.56 4.28
N ASN A 113 -16.35 -7.68 5.41
CA ASN A 113 -14.96 -7.25 5.51
C ASN A 113 -14.08 -8.05 4.53
N PRO A 114 -13.11 -7.42 3.84
CA PRO A 114 -12.20 -8.12 2.92
C PRO A 114 -11.44 -9.31 3.54
N ALA A 115 -11.27 -9.34 4.86
CA ALA A 115 -10.64 -10.46 5.58
C ALA A 115 -11.50 -11.72 5.66
N PHE A 116 -12.81 -11.66 5.40
CA PHE A 116 -13.75 -12.74 5.62
C PHE A 116 -13.31 -14.06 4.96
N TYR A 117 -13.06 -14.06 3.65
CA TYR A 117 -12.70 -15.29 2.94
C TYR A 117 -11.34 -15.85 3.38
N ALA A 118 -10.37 -14.99 3.71
CA ALA A 118 -9.10 -15.43 4.27
C ALA A 118 -9.27 -16.06 5.66
N ALA A 119 -10.15 -15.49 6.47
CA ALA A 119 -10.46 -15.97 7.81
C ALA A 119 -11.16 -17.34 7.77
N VAL A 120 -12.16 -17.51 6.89
CA VAL A 120 -12.82 -18.81 6.65
C VAL A 120 -11.82 -19.85 6.16
N ARG A 121 -10.93 -19.49 5.23
CA ARG A 121 -9.89 -20.38 4.73
C ARG A 121 -8.92 -20.84 5.83
N ASN A 122 -8.58 -19.95 6.76
CA ASN A 122 -7.77 -20.29 7.93
C ASN A 122 -8.51 -21.20 8.93
N LEU A 123 -9.84 -21.05 9.07
CA LEU A 123 -10.67 -21.93 9.91
C LEU A 123 -10.72 -23.38 9.40
N ILE A 124 -10.56 -23.63 8.11
CA ILE A 124 -10.58 -24.99 7.53
C ILE A 124 -9.51 -25.90 8.17
N HIS A 125 -8.42 -25.31 8.65
CA HIS A 125 -7.30 -26.02 9.26
C HIS A 125 -7.32 -25.99 10.79
N SER A 126 -8.34 -25.38 11.39
CA SER A 126 -8.52 -25.42 12.83
C SER A 126 -8.81 -26.87 13.26
N GLY A 127 -7.97 -27.39 14.17
CA GLY A 127 -7.98 -28.80 14.53
C GLY A 127 -9.35 -29.27 15.05
N THR A 128 -9.60 -30.58 14.93
CA THR A 128 -10.78 -31.24 15.50
C THR A 128 -10.71 -31.17 17.03
N GLY A 129 -11.38 -30.20 17.64
CA GLY A 129 -11.60 -30.15 19.09
C GLY A 129 -12.74 -31.06 19.52
N ASP A 130 -12.95 -31.18 20.84
CA ASP A 130 -14.12 -31.88 21.38
C ASP A 130 -15.40 -31.21 20.87
N VAL A 131 -16.20 -31.99 20.12
CA VAL A 131 -17.46 -31.52 19.55
C VAL A 131 -18.44 -31.23 20.67
N LEU A 132 -18.98 -30.01 20.67
CA LEU A 132 -19.93 -29.54 21.66
C LEU A 132 -21.31 -30.15 21.41
N SER A 133 -22.01 -30.46 22.51
CA SER A 133 -23.41 -30.90 22.45
C SER A 133 -24.35 -29.82 21.92
N LYS A 134 -23.96 -28.54 22.05
CA LYS A 134 -24.66 -27.38 21.49
C LYS A 134 -23.62 -26.39 20.95
N GLY A 135 -23.74 -26.06 19.66
CA GLY A 135 -22.83 -25.12 19.01
C GLY A 135 -22.94 -23.69 19.58
N ILE A 136 -21.83 -22.97 19.55
CA ILE A 136 -21.74 -21.57 20.00
C ILE A 136 -22.03 -20.67 18.80
N ASN A 137 -23.09 -19.85 18.89
CA ASN A 137 -23.46 -18.93 17.83
C ASN A 137 -22.81 -17.56 18.05
N LEU A 138 -22.00 -17.11 17.09
CA LEU A 138 -21.29 -15.85 17.13
C LEU A 138 -21.60 -15.03 15.88
N GLY A 139 -21.73 -13.70 16.03
CA GLY A 139 -21.62 -12.80 14.89
C GLY A 139 -20.20 -12.88 14.33
N TYR A 140 -20.06 -13.04 13.01
CA TYR A 140 -18.76 -13.26 12.39
C TYR A 140 -18.70 -12.45 11.11
N PHE A 141 -17.92 -11.36 11.09
CA PHE A 141 -17.84 -10.39 10.00
C PHE A 141 -19.21 -9.97 9.48
N ALA A 142 -19.87 -9.06 10.21
CA ALA A 142 -21.23 -8.63 9.90
C ALA A 142 -21.42 -8.35 8.39
N PRO A 143 -22.50 -8.86 7.77
CA PRO A 143 -23.70 -9.44 8.40
C PRO A 143 -23.64 -10.96 8.68
N THR A 144 -22.52 -11.66 8.44
CA THR A 144 -22.47 -13.12 8.55
C THR A 144 -22.36 -13.64 10.00
N ARG A 145 -22.53 -14.96 10.18
CA ARG A 145 -22.46 -15.65 11.48
C ARG A 145 -21.65 -16.94 11.36
N ILE A 146 -21.17 -17.41 12.51
CA ILE A 146 -20.58 -18.74 12.66
C ILE A 146 -21.27 -19.47 13.82
N VAL A 147 -21.63 -20.73 13.59
CA VAL A 147 -22.03 -21.67 14.62
C VAL A 147 -20.86 -22.62 14.83
N ALA A 148 -20.06 -22.35 15.86
CA ALA A 148 -18.88 -23.13 16.19
C ALA A 148 -19.27 -24.44 16.89
N ALA A 149 -18.87 -25.57 16.33
CA ALA A 149 -19.05 -26.90 16.90
C ALA A 149 -17.99 -27.25 17.95
N SER A 150 -16.93 -26.44 18.08
CA SER A 150 -15.87 -26.61 19.06
C SER A 150 -15.47 -25.26 19.69
N HIS A 151 -14.93 -25.30 20.93
CA HIS A 151 -14.35 -24.10 21.55
C HIS A 151 -13.15 -23.58 20.74
N ALA A 152 -12.36 -24.47 20.11
CA ALA A 152 -11.22 -24.10 19.29
C ALA A 152 -11.63 -23.20 18.11
N VAL A 153 -12.68 -23.55 17.37
CA VAL A 153 -13.21 -22.70 16.29
C VAL A 153 -13.77 -21.39 16.83
N ALA A 154 -14.52 -21.43 17.94
CA ALA A 154 -15.06 -20.22 18.55
C ALA A 154 -13.94 -19.23 18.91
N ASP A 155 -12.87 -19.70 19.55
CA ASP A 155 -11.73 -18.87 19.96
C ASP A 155 -10.96 -18.30 18.76
N ILE A 156 -10.77 -19.09 17.69
CA ILE A 156 -10.13 -18.61 16.45
C ILE A 156 -11.01 -17.54 15.81
N ALA A 157 -12.32 -17.77 15.70
CA ALA A 157 -13.26 -16.83 15.11
C ALA A 157 -13.26 -15.49 15.85
N VAL A 158 -13.25 -15.50 17.20
CA VAL A 158 -13.13 -14.29 18.02
C VAL A 158 -11.80 -13.57 17.74
N ARG A 159 -10.66 -14.29 17.74
CA ARG A 159 -9.35 -13.68 17.43
C ARG A 159 -9.28 -13.05 16.05
N GLN A 160 -9.91 -13.66 15.04
CA GLN A 160 -9.97 -13.11 13.68
C GLN A 160 -10.78 -11.82 13.62
N LEU A 161 -11.90 -11.75 14.35
CA LEU A 161 -12.70 -10.53 14.44
C LEU A 161 -11.93 -9.41 15.17
N ASP A 162 -11.30 -9.72 16.29
CA ASP A 162 -10.52 -8.75 17.05
C ASP A 162 -9.38 -8.17 16.21
N ARG A 163 -8.68 -9.03 15.47
CA ARG A 163 -7.63 -8.62 14.52
C ARG A 163 -8.18 -7.70 13.43
N ALA A 164 -9.27 -8.08 12.77
CA ALA A 164 -9.86 -7.27 11.70
C ALA A 164 -10.40 -5.93 12.22
N ASN A 165 -10.99 -5.92 13.42
CA ASN A 165 -11.49 -4.71 14.08
C ASN A 165 -10.35 -3.78 14.49
N LEU A 166 -9.23 -4.32 14.99
CA LEU A 166 -8.05 -3.54 15.37
C LEU A 166 -7.41 -2.88 14.15
N VAL A 167 -7.35 -3.58 13.01
CA VAL A 167 -6.85 -3.00 11.76
C VAL A 167 -7.81 -1.94 11.23
N ARG A 168 -9.13 -2.15 11.30
CA ARG A 168 -10.14 -1.21 10.77
C ARG A 168 -10.36 0.03 11.64
N SER A 169 -10.33 -0.10 12.96
CA SER A 169 -10.51 1.02 13.90
C SER A 169 -9.32 1.97 13.87
N SER A 170 -8.16 1.47 13.42
CA SER A 170 -7.00 2.31 13.17
C SER A 170 -7.23 3.26 12.00
N ARG A 171 -6.94 4.55 12.21
CA ARG A 171 -6.85 5.56 11.13
C ARG A 171 -8.17 5.90 10.44
N SER A 172 -9.26 5.90 11.18
CA SER A 172 -10.56 6.37 10.69
C SER A 172 -10.64 7.89 10.50
N GLY A 173 -9.68 8.65 11.05
CA GLY A 173 -9.59 10.11 10.90
C GLY A 173 -8.84 10.57 9.65
N GLU A 174 -9.33 11.62 8.97
CA GLU A 174 -8.69 12.21 7.78
C GLU A 174 -7.22 12.65 8.03
N PHE A 175 -6.91 13.09 9.25
CA PHE A 175 -5.58 13.54 9.66
C PHE A 175 -4.62 12.41 10.05
N ALA A 176 -5.15 11.21 10.32
CA ALA A 176 -4.38 9.99 10.51
C ALA A 176 -4.04 9.31 9.17
N ASN A 177 -4.79 9.62 8.11
CA ASN A 177 -4.50 9.11 6.80
C ASN A 177 -3.17 9.69 6.27
N SER A 178 -2.28 8.82 5.80
CA SER A 178 -1.06 9.21 5.07
C SER A 178 -1.36 10.01 3.79
N ALA A 179 -0.27 10.40 3.12
CA ALA A 179 -0.27 10.88 1.74
C ALA A 179 -1.16 10.04 0.81
N HIS A 180 -1.76 10.72 -0.19
CA HIS A 180 -2.47 10.06 -1.28
C HIS A 180 -1.46 9.28 -2.12
N TYR A 181 -1.52 7.95 -2.03
CA TYR A 181 -0.63 7.05 -2.72
C TYR A 181 -1.43 6.06 -3.56
N MET A 182 -1.07 5.95 -4.83
CA MET A 182 -1.76 5.13 -5.81
C MET A 182 -1.51 3.66 -5.51
N GLY A 183 -2.59 2.89 -5.43
CA GLY A 183 -2.52 1.47 -5.07
C GLY A 183 -2.40 1.20 -3.57
N ALA A 184 -2.62 2.20 -2.70
CA ALA A 184 -2.58 1.98 -1.25
C ALA A 184 -3.59 0.91 -0.80
N LYS A 185 -3.09 -0.17 -0.21
CA LYS A 185 -3.86 -1.34 0.24
C LYS A 185 -4.60 -1.14 1.58
N ARG A 186 -5.15 0.08 1.84
CA ARG A 186 -5.83 0.39 3.12
C ARG A 186 -7.04 -0.50 3.36
N GLU A 187 -7.91 -0.62 2.38
CA GLU A 187 -9.13 -1.43 2.51
C GLU A 187 -8.82 -2.93 2.58
N LEU A 188 -7.70 -3.36 1.99
CA LEU A 188 -7.23 -4.74 1.97
C LEU A 188 -6.33 -5.11 3.16
N SER A 189 -6.05 -4.18 4.07
CA SER A 189 -5.11 -4.42 5.18
C SER A 189 -5.56 -5.58 6.06
N ALA A 190 -6.85 -5.66 6.41
CA ALA A 190 -7.37 -6.76 7.24
C ALA A 190 -7.22 -8.12 6.53
N PHE A 191 -7.45 -8.17 5.22
CA PHE A 191 -7.24 -9.36 4.38
C PHE A 191 -5.79 -9.84 4.41
N LEU A 192 -4.85 -8.92 4.21
CA LEU A 192 -3.42 -9.23 4.19
C LEU A 192 -2.92 -9.69 5.56
N ILE A 193 -3.29 -8.99 6.64
CA ILE A 193 -2.91 -9.35 8.01
C ILE A 193 -3.49 -10.73 8.40
N GLU A 194 -4.73 -11.04 8.01
CA GLU A 194 -5.30 -12.37 8.22
C GLU A 194 -4.49 -13.45 7.48
N GLY A 195 -4.10 -13.18 6.23
CA GLY A 195 -3.22 -14.06 5.46
C GLY A 195 -1.85 -14.26 6.12
N PHE A 196 -1.21 -13.19 6.62
CA PHE A 196 0.10 -13.29 7.28
C PHE A 196 0.04 -14.13 8.55
N SER A 197 -1.04 -14.00 9.33
CA SER A 197 -1.23 -14.75 10.58
C SER A 197 -1.29 -16.27 10.40
N SER A 198 -1.52 -16.74 9.17
CA SER A 198 -1.53 -18.15 8.81
C SER A 198 -0.13 -18.73 8.54
N ALA A 199 0.89 -17.87 8.50
CA ALA A 199 2.23 -18.19 8.02
C ALA A 199 3.33 -17.86 9.04
N ILE A 200 3.04 -17.01 10.02
CA ILE A 200 3.94 -16.66 11.11
C ILE A 200 3.18 -16.60 12.45
N GLY A 201 3.87 -16.99 13.52
CA GLY A 201 3.42 -16.90 14.90
C GLY A 201 3.57 -15.49 15.49
N PRO A 202 3.15 -15.30 16.76
CA PRO A 202 3.13 -13.98 17.41
C PRO A 202 4.53 -13.37 17.63
N ASP A 203 5.58 -14.20 17.72
CA ASP A 203 6.96 -13.74 17.95
C ASP A 203 7.74 -13.47 16.64
N GLY A 204 7.08 -13.65 15.49
CA GLY A 204 7.67 -13.43 14.17
C GLY A 204 7.92 -11.95 13.83
N ALA A 205 8.51 -11.74 12.66
CA ALA A 205 8.70 -10.42 12.06
C ALA A 205 8.06 -10.31 10.68
N VAL A 206 7.56 -9.12 10.37
CA VAL A 206 7.05 -8.77 9.03
C VAL A 206 7.96 -7.71 8.41
N VAL A 207 8.38 -7.96 7.18
CA VAL A 207 9.16 -7.02 6.36
C VAL A 207 8.29 -6.57 5.20
N ASP A 208 7.88 -5.30 5.20
CA ASP A 208 7.21 -4.66 4.07
C ASP A 208 8.30 -4.12 3.11
N LEU A 209 8.61 -4.89 2.05
CA LEU A 209 9.80 -4.69 1.23
C LEU A 209 9.64 -3.57 0.18
N MET A 210 8.39 -3.19 -0.09
CA MET A 210 7.97 -2.16 -1.06
C MET A 210 6.83 -1.34 -0.45
N CYS A 211 7.14 -0.65 0.65
CA CYS A 211 6.10 -0.21 1.59
C CYS A 211 5.17 0.90 1.07
N GLY A 212 5.55 1.67 0.04
CA GLY A 212 4.69 2.69 -0.55
C GLY A 212 4.13 3.68 0.49
N SER A 213 2.82 3.62 0.73
CA SER A 213 2.17 4.46 1.76
C SER A 213 2.46 4.06 3.21
N GLY A 214 3.12 2.93 3.43
CA GLY A 214 3.44 2.37 4.74
C GLY A 214 2.26 1.73 5.46
N VAL A 215 1.09 1.63 4.82
CA VAL A 215 -0.15 1.18 5.47
C VAL A 215 -0.05 -0.27 5.93
N ILE A 216 0.59 -1.16 5.15
CA ILE A 216 0.76 -2.57 5.50
C ILE A 216 1.80 -2.73 6.61
N ALA A 217 2.95 -2.06 6.52
CA ALA A 217 3.91 -1.99 7.62
C ALA A 217 3.26 -1.54 8.95
N GLY A 218 2.42 -0.50 8.91
CA GLY A 218 1.69 -0.01 10.08
C GLY A 218 0.64 -0.99 10.62
N ALA A 219 -0.09 -1.67 9.73
CA ALA A 219 -1.05 -2.70 10.14
C ALA A 219 -0.33 -3.91 10.77
N ALA A 220 0.79 -4.34 10.20
CA ALA A 220 1.61 -5.43 10.73
C ALA A 220 2.23 -5.08 12.09
N ALA A 221 2.63 -3.82 12.30
CA ALA A 221 3.22 -3.33 13.55
C ALA A 221 2.29 -3.41 14.77
N ARG A 222 1.00 -3.71 14.55
CA ARG A 222 0.02 -3.97 15.61
C ARG A 222 0.17 -5.36 16.23
N PHE A 223 0.82 -6.28 15.52
CA PHE A 223 0.90 -7.69 15.89
C PHE A 223 2.32 -8.25 15.89
N TRP A 224 3.22 -7.70 15.07
CA TRP A 224 4.57 -8.21 14.88
C TRP A 224 5.62 -7.11 14.89
N ARG A 225 6.87 -7.51 15.09
CA ARG A 225 8.03 -6.64 14.82
C ARG A 225 8.05 -6.33 13.34
N SER A 226 7.99 -5.04 13.00
CA SER A 226 7.84 -4.61 11.60
C SER A 226 9.05 -3.86 11.07
N TYR A 227 9.40 -4.18 9.84
CA TYR A 227 10.43 -3.52 9.06
C TYR A 227 9.83 -2.98 7.77
N ALA A 228 10.30 -1.82 7.31
CA ALA A 228 9.84 -1.21 6.06
C ALA A 228 11.01 -0.78 5.19
N SER A 229 10.93 -1.13 3.91
CA SER A 229 11.85 -0.74 2.86
C SER A 229 11.08 -0.22 1.65
N ASP A 230 11.70 0.71 0.93
CA ASP A 230 11.26 1.13 -0.39
C ASP A 230 12.45 1.70 -1.17
N SER A 231 12.34 1.70 -2.49
CA SER A 231 13.22 2.42 -3.39
C SER A 231 13.20 3.94 -3.21
N GLN A 232 12.10 4.50 -2.72
CA GLN A 232 11.90 5.93 -2.52
C GLN A 232 11.94 6.28 -1.03
N GLU A 233 12.73 7.29 -0.65
CA GLU A 233 12.92 7.67 0.75
C GLU A 233 11.61 8.15 1.40
N PHE A 234 10.73 8.81 0.65
CA PHE A 234 9.48 9.32 1.24
C PHE A 234 8.53 8.20 1.69
N CYS A 235 8.50 7.06 0.98
CA CYS A 235 7.71 5.89 1.36
C CYS A 235 8.13 5.36 2.73
N LYS A 236 9.44 5.31 2.97
CA LYS A 236 10.00 4.93 4.28
C LYS A 236 9.57 5.89 5.38
N LYS A 237 9.59 7.21 5.15
CA LYS A 237 9.13 8.19 6.16
C LYS A 237 7.64 8.04 6.46
N LEU A 238 6.81 7.74 5.46
CA LEU A 238 5.40 7.40 5.66
C LEU A 238 5.25 6.12 6.50
N ALA A 239 6.03 5.08 6.22
CA ALA A 239 5.99 3.83 6.97
C ALA A 239 6.42 3.95 8.44
N VAL A 240 7.28 4.91 8.80
CA VAL A 240 7.65 5.14 10.21
C VAL A 240 6.50 5.70 11.02
N VAL A 241 5.79 6.72 10.51
CA VAL A 241 4.62 7.32 11.18
C VAL A 241 3.41 6.36 11.22
N GLN A 242 3.45 5.38 10.31
CA GLN A 242 3.00 3.99 10.43
C GLN A 242 2.88 3.32 11.82
N GLY A 243 3.97 3.38 12.58
CA GLY A 243 4.24 2.44 13.66
C GLY A 243 4.06 3.02 15.05
N GLY A 244 4.41 2.20 16.03
CA GLY A 244 4.50 2.58 17.43
C GLY A 244 5.78 3.36 17.78
N GLY A 245 5.93 3.66 19.06
CA GLY A 245 7.16 4.19 19.62
C GLY A 245 7.30 5.72 19.60
N PHE A 246 6.23 6.46 19.30
CA PHE A 246 6.27 7.92 19.32
C PHE A 246 5.06 8.54 20.02
N SER A 247 5.22 8.88 21.30
CA SER A 247 4.14 9.45 22.12
C SER A 247 3.71 10.86 21.69
N ARG A 248 2.47 11.22 22.03
CA ARG A 248 1.94 12.58 21.88
C ARG A 248 2.78 13.61 22.65
N MET A 249 3.25 13.27 23.85
CA MET A 249 4.12 14.16 24.64
C MET A 249 5.44 14.47 23.90
N LYS A 250 6.09 13.44 23.33
CA LYS A 250 7.28 13.63 22.50
C LYS A 250 6.97 14.49 21.26
N ALA A 251 5.79 14.31 20.67
CA ALA A 251 5.34 15.13 19.54
C ALA A 251 5.23 16.61 19.87
N GLU A 252 4.64 16.94 21.02
CA GLU A 252 4.50 18.33 21.48
C GLU A 252 5.87 19.01 21.65
N GLY A 253 6.83 18.32 22.28
CA GLY A 253 8.19 18.84 22.46
C GLY A 253 8.94 19.04 21.14
N VAL A 254 8.85 18.08 20.21
CA VAL A 254 9.45 18.19 18.87
C VAL A 254 8.78 19.31 18.09
N LEU A 255 7.46 19.40 18.12
CA LEU A 255 6.68 20.40 17.40
C LEU A 255 7.03 21.82 17.86
N GLY A 256 7.15 22.06 19.17
CA GLY A 256 7.57 23.36 19.71
C GLY A 256 8.94 23.79 19.18
N THR A 257 9.91 22.87 19.16
CA THR A 257 11.26 23.12 18.63
C THR A 257 11.24 23.41 17.13
N VAL A 258 10.51 22.59 16.36
CA VAL A 258 10.40 22.72 14.90
C VAL A 258 9.72 24.03 14.51
N LEU A 259 8.59 24.36 15.14
CA LEU A 259 7.83 25.57 14.79
C LEU A 259 8.58 26.86 15.13
N SER A 260 9.35 26.90 16.23
CA SER A 260 10.18 28.07 16.55
C SER A 260 11.19 28.33 15.43
N LYS A 261 12.02 27.33 15.12
CA LYS A 261 13.05 27.44 14.09
C LYS A 261 12.48 27.67 12.69
N ALA A 262 11.33 27.05 12.38
CA ALA A 262 10.68 27.24 11.09
C ALA A 262 10.15 28.67 10.93
N ARG A 263 9.62 29.30 11.99
CA ARG A 263 9.18 30.69 11.93
C ARG A 263 10.36 31.66 11.73
N GLU A 264 11.44 31.49 12.48
CA GLU A 264 12.68 32.26 12.30
C GLU A 264 13.22 32.16 10.87
N HIS A 265 13.27 30.93 10.32
CA HIS A 265 13.67 30.70 8.95
C HIS A 265 12.71 31.35 7.94
N SER A 266 11.40 31.23 8.17
CA SER A 266 10.37 31.80 7.30
C SER A 266 10.49 33.32 7.22
N GLU A 267 10.73 33.99 8.35
CA GLU A 267 10.94 35.45 8.37
C GLU A 267 12.11 35.86 7.49
N SER A 268 13.24 35.14 7.57
CA SER A 268 14.40 35.41 6.71
C SER A 268 14.13 35.14 5.22
N LEU A 269 13.38 34.08 4.89
CA LEU A 269 13.08 33.72 3.50
C LEU A 269 12.03 34.64 2.88
N CYS A 270 11.12 35.20 3.67
CA CYS A 270 10.12 36.15 3.18
C CYS A 270 10.75 37.46 2.69
N LEU A 271 11.88 37.91 3.24
CA LEU A 271 12.50 39.20 2.90
C LEU A 271 12.74 39.40 1.39
N PRO A 272 13.44 38.51 0.66
CA PRO A 272 13.63 38.66 -0.78
C PRO A 272 12.35 38.44 -1.62
N LEU A 273 11.29 37.88 -1.02
CA LEU A 273 10.03 37.51 -1.68
C LEU A 273 8.86 38.43 -1.32
N GLU A 274 9.09 39.48 -0.52
CA GLU A 274 8.03 40.34 0.01
C GLU A 274 7.09 40.88 -1.07
N PRO A 275 7.58 41.39 -2.22
CA PRO A 275 6.68 41.91 -3.26
C PRO A 275 5.73 40.84 -3.82
N ASP A 276 6.23 39.63 -4.03
CA ASP A 276 5.47 38.50 -4.57
C ASP A 276 4.50 37.91 -3.54
N LEU A 277 4.90 37.87 -2.27
CA LEU A 277 4.06 37.40 -1.16
C LEU A 277 2.91 38.37 -0.88
N SER A 278 3.19 39.68 -0.86
CA SER A 278 2.18 40.72 -0.71
C SER A 278 1.18 40.71 -1.87
N LEU A 279 1.65 40.44 -3.10
CA LEU A 279 0.78 40.27 -4.26
C LEU A 279 -0.07 38.99 -4.15
N GLU A 280 0.50 37.84 -3.73
CA GLU A 280 -0.27 36.61 -3.51
C GLU A 280 -1.39 36.82 -2.49
N ASP A 281 -1.07 37.49 -1.38
CA ASP A 281 -2.03 37.79 -0.31
C ASP A 281 -3.17 38.70 -0.81
N GLU A 282 -2.85 39.76 -1.56
CA GLU A 282 -3.85 40.64 -2.17
C GLU A 282 -4.79 39.85 -3.11
N LEU A 283 -4.23 38.96 -3.93
CA LEU A 283 -5.00 38.13 -4.86
C LEU A 283 -5.92 37.16 -4.14
N PHE A 284 -5.49 36.58 -3.02
CA PHE A 284 -6.30 35.64 -2.24
C PHE A 284 -7.46 36.32 -1.48
N HIS A 285 -7.34 37.61 -1.19
CA HIS A 285 -8.38 38.39 -0.51
C HIS A 285 -9.23 39.26 -1.44
N SER A 286 -9.02 39.16 -2.75
CA SER A 286 -9.78 39.89 -3.77
C SER A 286 -11.11 39.22 -4.13
N ASP A 287 -12.08 40.02 -4.60
CA ASP A 287 -13.34 39.50 -5.12
C ASP A 287 -13.14 38.59 -6.34
N LEU A 288 -13.85 37.45 -6.36
CA LEU A 288 -13.80 36.46 -7.42
C LEU A 288 -14.39 37.00 -8.73
N THR A 289 -13.54 37.64 -9.52
CA THR A 289 -13.89 38.33 -10.76
C THR A 289 -13.00 37.91 -11.93
N GLU A 290 -13.42 38.23 -13.14
CA GLU A 290 -12.61 38.05 -14.34
C GLU A 290 -11.29 38.83 -14.27
N ASN A 291 -11.31 40.00 -13.63
CA ASN A 291 -10.11 40.78 -13.37
C ASN A 291 -9.14 40.03 -12.45
N LEU A 292 -9.64 39.43 -11.35
CA LEU A 292 -8.82 38.59 -10.47
C LEU A 292 -8.19 37.42 -11.24
N ARG A 293 -8.97 36.72 -12.08
CA ARG A 293 -8.44 35.62 -12.90
C ARG A 293 -7.27 36.06 -13.77
N ASN A 294 -7.40 37.20 -14.46
CA ASN A 294 -6.34 37.72 -15.32
C ASN A 294 -5.10 38.12 -14.52
N ARG A 295 -5.28 38.79 -13.38
CA ARG A 295 -4.18 39.15 -12.48
C ARG A 295 -3.47 37.92 -11.91
N TYR A 296 -4.24 36.91 -11.49
CA TYR A 296 -3.71 35.64 -10.99
C TYR A 296 -2.93 34.91 -12.08
N ALA A 297 -3.51 34.72 -13.27
CA ALA A 297 -2.84 34.08 -14.39
C ALA A 297 -1.50 34.75 -14.75
N ARG A 298 -1.44 36.08 -14.65
CA ARG A 298 -0.20 36.85 -14.82
C ARG A 298 0.81 36.55 -13.72
N PHE A 299 0.43 36.63 -12.44
CA PHE A 299 1.28 36.28 -11.30
C PHE A 299 1.89 34.87 -11.44
N MET A 300 1.08 33.90 -11.84
CA MET A 300 1.50 32.51 -12.06
C MET A 300 2.53 32.34 -13.19
N SER A 301 2.51 33.24 -14.18
CA SER A 301 3.38 33.17 -15.35
C SER A 301 4.66 33.99 -15.18
N GLU A 302 4.62 35.05 -14.37
CA GLU A 302 5.73 35.97 -14.15
C GLU A 302 6.68 35.53 -13.03
N PHE A 303 6.19 34.83 -12.00
CA PHE A 303 7.03 34.37 -10.89
C PHE A 303 8.10 33.37 -11.40
N PRO A 304 9.40 33.67 -11.27
CA PRO A 304 10.44 32.84 -11.87
C PRO A 304 10.72 31.59 -11.03
N LEU A 305 10.88 30.46 -11.71
CA LEU A 305 11.19 29.15 -11.14
C LEU A 305 12.39 28.52 -11.86
N TYR A 306 13.23 27.76 -11.14
CA TYR A 306 14.43 27.14 -11.69
C TYR A 306 14.10 26.28 -12.92
N PRO A 307 14.79 26.45 -14.09
CA PRO A 307 16.09 27.08 -14.24
C PRO A 307 16.05 28.53 -14.77
N ALA A 308 14.93 29.24 -14.61
CA ALA A 308 14.86 30.65 -15.00
C ALA A 308 15.88 31.49 -14.20
N ILE A 309 16.41 32.55 -14.83
CA ILE A 309 17.37 33.44 -14.17
C ILE A 309 16.69 34.17 -13.01
N GLY A 310 15.51 34.73 -13.24
CA GLY A 310 14.76 35.52 -12.27
C GLY A 310 15.07 37.01 -12.34
N SER A 311 14.90 37.70 -11.21
CA SER A 311 15.10 39.13 -11.01
C SER A 311 16.28 39.40 -10.06
N ASP A 312 16.57 40.68 -9.79
CA ASP A 312 17.59 41.08 -8.82
C ASP A 312 17.24 40.68 -7.38
N HIS A 313 15.95 40.67 -7.02
CA HIS A 313 15.49 40.29 -5.66
C HIS A 313 15.29 38.78 -5.51
N TRP A 314 14.97 38.06 -6.59
CA TRP A 314 14.77 36.61 -6.55
C TRP A 314 15.31 35.92 -7.81
N SER A 315 16.36 35.11 -7.62
CA SER A 315 17.01 34.38 -8.72
C SER A 315 17.09 32.87 -8.43
N PRO A 316 16.10 32.07 -8.87
CA PRO A 316 16.08 30.64 -8.53
C PRO A 316 17.25 29.87 -9.17
N SER A 317 17.73 30.26 -10.36
CA SER A 317 18.95 29.67 -10.95
C SER A 317 20.20 29.88 -10.09
N ARG A 318 20.37 31.07 -9.53
CA ARG A 318 21.49 31.40 -8.64
C ARG A 318 21.37 30.64 -7.33
N GLU A 319 20.20 30.66 -6.71
CA GLU A 319 19.95 29.97 -5.44
C GLU A 319 20.18 28.46 -5.54
N VAL A 320 19.67 27.82 -6.59
CA VAL A 320 19.91 26.38 -6.86
C VAL A 320 21.39 26.12 -7.12
N GLY A 321 22.04 26.93 -7.97
CA GLY A 321 23.46 26.75 -8.28
C GLY A 321 24.37 26.92 -7.06
N LEU A 322 24.02 27.80 -6.12
CA LEU A 322 24.72 27.93 -4.83
C LEU A 322 24.56 26.67 -3.98
N ARG A 323 23.35 26.15 -3.86
CA ARG A 323 23.06 24.98 -3.01
C ARG A 323 23.51 23.64 -3.57
N GLN A 324 23.62 23.53 -4.89
CA GLN A 324 24.31 22.41 -5.54
C GLN A 324 25.81 22.34 -5.21
N ARG A 325 26.43 23.47 -4.85
CA ARG A 325 27.83 23.53 -4.39
C ARG A 325 27.96 23.42 -2.87
N ALA A 326 26.99 23.94 -2.14
CA ALA A 326 26.95 23.93 -0.69
C ALA A 326 25.51 23.72 -0.19
N HIS A 327 25.15 22.47 0.07
CA HIS A 327 23.78 22.08 0.44
C HIS A 327 23.28 22.70 1.75
N GLU A 328 24.19 23.10 2.64
CA GLU A 328 23.88 23.62 3.98
C GLU A 328 23.58 25.14 4.01
N LEU A 329 23.62 25.81 2.86
CA LEU A 329 23.38 27.26 2.79
C LEU A 329 21.97 27.62 3.26
N THR A 330 21.91 28.64 4.12
CA THR A 330 20.67 29.25 4.61
C THR A 330 20.38 30.57 3.89
N PRO A 331 19.11 30.87 3.54
CA PRO A 331 17.92 30.07 3.81
C PRO A 331 17.84 28.81 2.93
N SER A 332 17.14 27.77 3.37
CA SER A 332 16.73 26.65 2.52
C SER A 332 15.57 27.08 1.62
N VAL A 333 15.61 26.79 0.31
CA VAL A 333 14.71 27.41 -0.69
C VAL A 333 14.23 26.46 -1.80
N LEU A 334 14.30 25.15 -1.57
CA LEU A 334 14.05 24.14 -2.60
C LEU A 334 12.61 24.23 -3.14
N PHE A 335 11.60 24.19 -2.28
CA PHE A 335 10.21 24.23 -2.71
C PHE A 335 9.84 25.56 -3.36
N THR A 336 10.38 26.65 -2.81
CA THR A 336 10.20 28.00 -3.36
C THR A 336 10.79 28.10 -4.77
N THR A 337 11.96 27.51 -5.01
CA THR A 337 12.63 27.57 -6.33
C THR A 337 12.05 26.62 -7.39
N TYR A 338 11.50 25.47 -6.99
CA TYR A 338 11.00 24.47 -7.94
C TYR A 338 9.48 24.43 -8.08
N PHE A 339 8.73 24.52 -6.98
CA PHE A 339 7.33 24.06 -6.93
C PHE A 339 6.31 25.16 -6.58
N ALA A 340 6.78 26.36 -6.21
CA ALA A 340 5.89 27.51 -6.00
C ALA A 340 5.08 27.76 -7.26
N ASN A 341 3.80 28.04 -7.10
CA ASN A 341 2.82 28.23 -8.15
C ASN A 341 2.57 27.01 -9.08
N ILE A 342 3.31 25.91 -8.96
CA ILE A 342 3.01 24.67 -9.69
C ILE A 342 2.06 23.78 -8.88
N TYR A 343 2.47 23.40 -7.67
CA TYR A 343 1.73 22.48 -6.82
C TYR A 343 1.25 23.14 -5.51
N PHE A 344 1.81 24.28 -5.15
CA PHE A 344 1.54 25.00 -3.90
C PHE A 344 1.50 26.51 -4.16
N GLY A 345 0.89 27.28 -3.26
CA GLY A 345 1.10 28.73 -3.22
C GLY A 345 2.54 29.10 -2.87
N LEU A 346 2.94 30.33 -3.14
CA LEU A 346 4.28 30.83 -2.82
C LEU A 346 4.53 30.79 -1.31
N ARG A 347 3.61 31.31 -0.51
CA ARG A 347 3.65 31.25 0.96
C ARG A 347 3.75 29.82 1.47
N GLN A 348 3.01 28.88 0.88
CA GLN A 348 3.08 27.47 1.26
C GLN A 348 4.46 26.87 1.00
N CYS A 349 5.11 27.21 -0.12
CA CYS A 349 6.48 26.75 -0.40
C CYS A 349 7.50 27.31 0.61
N VAL A 350 7.36 28.57 1.01
CA VAL A 350 8.18 29.17 2.08
C VAL A 350 7.99 28.40 3.40
N GLU A 351 6.75 28.09 3.78
CA GLU A 351 6.46 27.29 4.98
C GLU A 351 7.04 25.86 4.89
N ILE A 352 6.96 25.21 3.72
CA ILE A 352 7.52 23.86 3.51
C ILE A 352 9.04 23.88 3.65
N ASP A 353 9.73 24.81 2.99
CA ASP A 353 11.18 24.95 3.09
C ASP A 353 11.61 25.23 4.53
N SER A 354 10.84 26.05 5.25
CA SER A 354 11.10 26.40 6.64
C SER A 354 10.91 25.24 7.60
N LEU A 355 9.83 24.45 7.44
CA LEU A 355 9.66 23.20 8.20
C LEU A 355 10.78 22.22 7.89
N ARG A 356 11.13 22.05 6.61
CA ARG A 356 12.17 21.09 6.19
C ARG A 356 13.55 21.47 6.73
N HIS A 357 13.86 22.77 6.77
CA HIS A 357 15.06 23.32 7.39
C HIS A 357 15.08 23.01 8.90
N ALA A 358 14.02 23.38 9.62
CA ALA A 358 13.90 23.16 11.05
C ALA A 358 14.01 21.68 11.44
N ILE A 359 13.34 20.79 10.70
CA ILE A 359 13.40 19.33 10.91
C ILE A 359 14.83 18.81 10.69
N GLY A 360 15.55 19.30 9.68
CA GLY A 360 16.94 18.93 9.43
C GLY A 360 17.87 19.24 10.61
N SER A 361 17.54 20.25 11.42
CA SER A 361 18.33 20.68 12.59
C SER A 361 18.05 19.91 13.89
N LEU A 362 17.08 18.99 13.91
CA LEU A 362 16.83 18.14 15.07
C LEU A 362 17.99 17.17 15.27
N ALA A 363 18.42 16.92 16.50
CA ALA A 363 19.54 16.02 16.79
C ALA A 363 19.16 14.53 16.73
N ASP A 364 17.95 14.17 17.18
CA ASP A 364 17.44 12.80 17.22
C ASP A 364 16.93 12.34 15.84
N GLN A 365 17.50 11.25 15.31
CA GLN A 365 17.09 10.68 14.01
C GLN A 365 15.63 10.23 14.03
N THR A 366 15.15 9.67 15.14
CA THR A 366 13.75 9.22 15.25
C THR A 366 12.79 10.41 15.14
N SER A 367 13.08 11.51 15.84
CA SER A 367 12.31 12.75 15.76
C SER A 367 12.35 13.37 14.36
N ARG A 368 13.52 13.32 13.69
CA ARG A 368 13.64 13.75 12.29
C ARG A 368 12.74 12.95 11.37
N ASP A 369 12.79 11.62 11.44
CA ASP A 369 12.02 10.75 10.57
C ASP A 369 10.51 10.88 10.78
N TRP A 370 10.07 10.99 12.03
CA TRP A 370 8.68 11.24 12.37
C TRP A 370 8.20 12.60 11.85
N ALA A 371 8.96 13.67 12.08
CA ALA A 371 8.59 14.99 11.59
C ALA A 371 8.61 15.06 10.06
N LEU A 372 9.56 14.40 9.38
CA LEU A 372 9.54 14.29 7.92
C LEU A 372 8.32 13.50 7.42
N GLY A 373 7.96 12.38 8.05
CA GLY A 373 6.77 11.62 7.68
C GLY A 373 5.48 12.43 7.82
N ALA A 374 5.34 13.20 8.91
CA ALA A 374 4.23 14.12 9.09
C ALA A 374 4.22 15.23 8.03
N LEU A 375 5.39 15.81 7.70
CA LEU A 375 5.50 16.83 6.65
C LEU A 375 5.14 16.28 5.27
N VAL A 376 5.59 15.06 4.93
CA VAL A 376 5.21 14.39 3.66
C VAL A 376 3.68 14.22 3.58
N ALA A 377 3.03 13.84 4.67
CA ALA A 377 1.57 13.73 4.72
C ALA A 377 0.88 15.09 4.53
N SER A 378 1.37 16.16 5.18
CA SER A 378 0.86 17.53 5.01
C SER A 378 1.01 18.04 3.59
N VAL A 379 2.20 17.89 3.01
CA VAL A 379 2.51 18.31 1.64
C VAL A 379 1.63 17.55 0.64
N SER A 380 1.46 16.25 0.81
CA SER A 380 0.56 15.47 -0.04
C SER A 380 -0.91 15.91 0.08
N ARG A 381 -1.38 16.30 1.27
CA ARG A 381 -2.78 16.74 1.48
C ARG A 381 -3.06 18.10 0.85
N LEU A 382 -2.11 19.03 0.98
CA LEU A 382 -2.30 20.42 0.56
C LEU A 382 -2.00 20.65 -0.92
N ALA A 383 -1.23 19.78 -1.57
CA ALA A 383 -0.85 19.93 -2.97
C ALA A 383 -2.06 20.06 -3.91
N THR A 384 -2.01 21.05 -4.81
CA THR A 384 -2.95 21.17 -5.94
C THR A 384 -2.49 20.24 -7.05
N THR A 385 -3.08 19.04 -7.13
CA THR A 385 -2.66 17.95 -8.04
C THR A 385 -3.81 17.40 -8.87
N TYR A 386 -3.48 16.79 -10.01
CA TYR A 386 -4.43 15.96 -10.76
C TYR A 386 -4.45 14.56 -10.13
N ALA A 387 -5.64 14.09 -9.71
CA ALA A 387 -5.85 12.76 -9.14
C ALA A 387 -4.84 12.37 -8.03
N GLY A 388 -4.39 13.35 -7.23
CA GLY A 388 -3.52 13.11 -6.08
C GLY A 388 -2.08 12.70 -6.43
N HIS A 389 -1.58 13.01 -7.62
CA HIS A 389 -0.20 12.74 -8.03
C HIS A 389 0.50 13.96 -8.67
N PHE A 390 1.82 13.96 -8.68
CA PHE A 390 2.65 15.07 -9.16
C PHE A 390 3.14 14.91 -10.60
N ALA A 391 2.71 13.87 -11.34
CA ALA A 391 3.24 13.59 -12.68
C ALA A 391 3.07 14.73 -13.70
N GLN A 392 2.10 15.64 -13.46
CA GLN A 392 1.86 16.87 -14.21
C GLN A 392 1.17 17.92 -13.31
N PRO A 393 1.32 19.23 -13.59
CA PRO A 393 0.56 20.28 -12.90
C PRO A 393 -0.95 20.14 -13.13
N LEU A 394 -1.75 20.60 -12.16
CA LEU A 394 -3.21 20.60 -12.25
C LEU A 394 -3.70 21.49 -13.40
N VAL A 395 -3.17 22.71 -13.48
CA VAL A 395 -3.56 23.70 -14.49
C VAL A 395 -2.54 23.72 -15.63
N ARG A 396 -3.03 23.56 -16.86
CA ARG A 396 -2.20 23.65 -18.07
C ARG A 396 -2.06 25.08 -18.58
N ARG A 397 -3.13 25.88 -18.45
CA ARG A 397 -3.29 27.24 -18.94
C ARG A 397 -4.17 28.00 -17.96
N TRP A 398 -3.61 29.03 -17.34
CA TRP A 398 -4.31 29.79 -16.29
C TRP A 398 -5.39 30.72 -16.84
N ASP A 399 -5.29 31.10 -18.11
CA ASP A 399 -6.28 31.89 -18.84
C ASP A 399 -7.57 31.11 -19.16
N GLU A 400 -7.51 29.78 -19.14
CA GLU A 400 -8.65 28.89 -19.42
C GLU A 400 -9.37 28.41 -18.15
N VAL A 401 -8.86 28.74 -16.95
CA VAL A 401 -9.43 28.30 -15.68
C VAL A 401 -10.77 29.00 -15.43
N SER A 402 -11.80 28.25 -15.04
CA SER A 402 -13.07 28.83 -14.64
C SER A 402 -12.97 29.50 -13.26
N LEU A 403 -13.84 30.48 -12.97
CA LEU A 403 -13.85 31.13 -11.65
C LEU A 403 -14.06 30.13 -10.50
N ASN A 404 -14.87 29.09 -10.70
CA ASN A 404 -15.09 28.05 -9.70
C ASN A 404 -13.83 27.20 -9.44
N GLU A 405 -13.08 26.85 -10.49
CA GLU A 405 -11.81 26.15 -10.33
C GLU A 405 -10.77 27.03 -9.65
N LEU A 406 -10.72 28.33 -10.02
CA LEU A 406 -9.84 29.31 -9.40
C LEU A 406 -10.14 29.46 -7.90
N SER A 407 -11.41 29.58 -7.51
CA SER A 407 -11.84 29.63 -6.09
C SER A 407 -11.30 28.44 -5.31
N ARG A 408 -11.50 27.21 -5.81
CA ARG A 408 -11.01 25.99 -5.16
C ARG A 408 -9.48 25.94 -5.06
N ILE A 409 -8.77 26.45 -6.06
CA ILE A 409 -7.31 26.52 -6.04
C ILE A 409 -6.83 27.52 -4.98
N ILE A 410 -7.43 28.72 -4.94
CA ILE A 410 -7.10 29.77 -3.95
C ILE A 410 -7.41 29.26 -2.55
N GLU A 411 -8.61 28.72 -2.31
CA GLU A 411 -9.01 28.12 -1.03
C GLU A 411 -8.02 27.04 -0.56
N ARG A 412 -7.51 26.22 -1.48
CA ARG A 412 -6.52 25.18 -1.15
C ARG A 412 -5.14 25.77 -0.83
N ARG A 413 -4.74 26.82 -1.53
CA ARG A 413 -3.42 27.46 -1.41
C ARG A 413 -3.34 28.48 -0.28
N SER A 414 -4.47 28.96 0.24
CA SER A 414 -4.54 29.81 1.42
C SER A 414 -4.34 29.05 2.74
N LEU A 415 -4.51 27.72 2.73
CA LEU A 415 -4.28 26.88 3.91
C LEU A 415 -2.83 26.92 4.38
N SER A 416 -2.63 27.00 5.70
CA SER A 416 -1.30 26.96 6.32
C SER A 416 -0.76 25.53 6.40
N VAL A 417 0.45 25.35 5.87
CA VAL A 417 1.26 24.13 6.01
C VAL A 417 1.70 23.95 7.45
N PHE A 418 2.09 25.02 8.17
CA PHE A 418 2.42 24.93 9.60
C PHE A 418 1.27 24.36 10.42
N HIS A 419 0.03 24.80 10.18
CA HIS A 419 -1.14 24.29 10.88
C HIS A 419 -1.40 22.82 10.53
N GLU A 420 -1.45 22.49 9.24
CA GLU A 420 -1.67 21.11 8.76
C GLU A 420 -0.61 20.14 9.32
N PHE A 421 0.67 20.55 9.31
CA PHE A 421 1.78 19.81 9.90
C PHE A 421 1.58 19.55 11.39
N SER A 422 1.21 20.59 12.15
CA SER A 422 0.97 20.47 13.59
C SER A 422 -0.15 19.49 13.90
N VAL A 423 -1.28 19.61 13.22
CA VAL A 423 -2.45 18.73 13.43
C VAL A 423 -2.09 17.28 13.08
N ARG A 424 -1.46 17.04 11.92
CA ARG A 424 -1.06 15.68 11.51
C ARG A 424 -0.06 15.06 12.47
N MET A 425 0.96 15.81 12.86
CA MET A 425 1.98 15.31 13.76
C MET A 425 1.37 14.83 15.08
N MET A 426 0.47 15.62 15.66
CA MET A 426 -0.21 15.28 16.90
C MET A 426 -1.14 14.06 16.77
N ASN A 427 -1.90 13.96 15.67
CA ASN A 427 -2.79 12.83 15.44
C ASN A 427 -2.02 11.52 15.18
N LEU A 428 -0.98 11.57 14.35
CA LEU A 428 -0.13 10.41 14.08
C LEU A 428 0.55 9.89 15.36
N ALA A 429 1.05 10.79 16.20
CA ALA A 429 1.66 10.42 17.48
C ALA A 429 0.64 9.80 18.46
N GLN A 430 -0.57 10.36 18.54
CA GLN A 430 -1.62 9.78 19.38
C GLN A 430 -2.00 8.36 18.95
N GLU A 431 -2.04 8.10 17.64
CA GLU A 431 -2.28 6.74 17.15
C GLU A 431 -1.11 5.80 17.45
N SER A 432 0.13 6.30 17.34
CA SER A 432 1.35 5.55 17.61
C SER A 432 1.37 4.95 19.02
N GLU A 433 0.78 5.63 20.01
CA GLU A 433 0.68 5.15 21.39
C GLU A 433 -0.13 3.84 21.51
N SER A 434 -1.04 3.59 20.57
CA SER A 434 -1.85 2.36 20.52
C SER A 434 -1.17 1.21 19.75
N VAL A 435 -0.01 1.46 19.13
CA VAL A 435 0.68 0.48 18.28
C VAL A 435 1.86 -0.11 19.07
N PRO A 436 1.88 -1.43 19.35
CA PRO A 436 2.90 -2.03 20.19
C PRO A 436 4.32 -1.97 19.62
N HIS A 437 4.48 -2.08 18.30
CA HIS A 437 5.79 -2.17 17.67
C HIS A 437 6.12 -0.93 16.83
N PRO A 438 7.31 -0.35 16.97
CA PRO A 438 7.79 0.63 16.01
C PRO A 438 8.07 -0.03 14.65
N VAL A 439 7.93 0.72 13.57
CA VAL A 439 8.38 0.29 12.24
C VAL A 439 9.84 0.68 12.08
N LYS A 440 10.72 -0.31 11.88
CA LYS A 440 12.15 -0.10 11.67
C LYS A 440 12.45 0.09 10.19
N LEU A 441 13.26 1.09 9.85
CA LEU A 441 13.64 1.35 8.48
C LEU A 441 14.78 0.45 8.01
N VAL A 442 14.66 -0.01 6.77
CA VAL A 442 15.64 -0.82 6.06
C VAL A 442 16.02 -0.09 4.76
N PRO A 443 17.29 -0.12 4.33
CA PRO A 443 17.70 0.51 3.07
C PRO A 443 17.03 -0.17 1.88
N GLY A 444 16.60 0.61 0.90
CA GLY A 444 16.16 0.10 -0.40
C GLY A 444 17.25 0.24 -1.47
N PRO A 445 16.99 -0.22 -2.71
CA PRO A 445 15.85 -1.05 -3.13
C PRO A 445 15.89 -2.46 -2.52
N TRP A 446 14.97 -3.33 -2.93
CA TRP A 446 14.73 -4.64 -2.31
C TRP A 446 15.98 -5.53 -2.13
N ARG A 447 16.95 -5.49 -3.06
CA ARG A 447 18.20 -6.28 -2.95
C ARG A 447 19.02 -5.85 -1.73
N ASN A 448 19.23 -4.54 -1.58
CA ASN A 448 19.94 -3.95 -0.44
C ASN A 448 19.20 -4.25 0.87
N ALA A 449 17.87 -4.26 0.84
CA ALA A 449 17.06 -4.57 2.01
C ALA A 449 17.24 -6.01 2.48
N ILE A 450 17.19 -6.98 1.55
CA ILE A 450 17.43 -8.39 1.86
C ILE A 450 18.85 -8.59 2.40
N GLU A 451 19.86 -8.04 1.73
CA GLU A 451 21.26 -8.13 2.18
C GLU A 451 21.47 -7.56 3.59
N HIS A 452 20.90 -6.39 3.87
CA HIS A 452 20.96 -5.76 5.19
C HIS A 452 20.28 -6.61 6.27
N LEU A 453 19.11 -7.16 5.95
CA LEU A 453 18.33 -7.98 6.88
C LEU A 453 18.97 -9.34 7.16
N MET A 454 19.64 -9.95 6.17
CA MET A 454 20.42 -11.18 6.38
C MET A 454 21.59 -10.98 7.33
N GLY A 455 22.16 -9.77 7.41
CA GLY A 455 23.19 -9.41 8.38
C GLY A 455 22.64 -9.00 9.76
N SER A 456 21.33 -8.98 9.94
CA SER A 456 20.66 -8.50 11.16
C SER A 456 20.16 -9.64 12.04
N ALA A 457 20.07 -9.41 13.35
CA ALA A 457 19.46 -10.35 14.29
C ALA A 457 17.91 -10.30 14.18
N LEU A 458 17.35 -11.16 13.34
CA LEU A 458 15.91 -11.33 13.15
C LEU A 458 15.36 -12.52 13.96
N PRO A 459 14.04 -12.58 14.22
CA PRO A 459 13.40 -13.80 14.73
C PRO A 459 13.58 -14.98 13.78
N GLU A 460 13.29 -16.18 14.28
CA GLU A 460 13.30 -17.41 13.47
C GLU A 460 12.27 -17.37 12.32
N GLU A 461 11.09 -16.83 12.60
CA GLU A 461 10.03 -16.66 11.60
C GLU A 461 10.01 -15.23 11.04
N VAL A 462 10.31 -15.10 9.76
CA VAL A 462 10.26 -13.83 9.02
C VAL A 462 9.37 -13.99 7.81
N LEU A 463 8.38 -13.11 7.70
CA LEU A 463 7.52 -12.97 6.53
C LEU A 463 7.87 -11.68 5.79
N VAL A 464 8.23 -11.80 4.52
CA VAL A 464 8.51 -10.67 3.64
C VAL A 464 7.30 -10.44 2.75
N TYR A 465 6.62 -9.32 2.97
CA TYR A 465 5.52 -8.85 2.15
C TYR A 465 6.03 -8.08 0.94
N VAL A 466 5.45 -8.38 -0.22
CA VAL A 466 5.80 -7.76 -1.50
C VAL A 466 4.53 -7.36 -2.25
N ASP A 467 4.47 -6.08 -2.63
CA ASP A 467 3.41 -5.45 -3.43
C ASP A 467 4.04 -4.70 -4.61
N PRO A 468 4.55 -5.43 -5.62
CA PRO A 468 5.29 -4.82 -6.71
C PRO A 468 4.35 -4.03 -7.64
N PRO A 469 4.85 -3.03 -8.38
CA PRO A 469 4.03 -2.27 -9.31
C PRO A 469 3.47 -3.17 -10.44
N TYR A 470 2.15 -3.29 -10.52
CA TYR A 470 1.44 -4.19 -11.44
C TYR A 470 1.33 -3.71 -12.89
N ARG A 471 1.62 -2.43 -13.10
CA ARG A 471 1.56 -1.76 -14.40
C ARG A 471 2.78 -0.90 -14.60
N ARG A 472 2.97 -0.46 -15.84
CA ARG A 472 3.99 0.50 -16.26
C ARG A 472 3.76 1.91 -15.70
N GLU A 473 3.80 2.03 -14.38
CA GLU A 473 3.70 3.30 -13.67
C GLU A 473 5.09 3.72 -13.19
N GLU A 474 5.47 4.93 -13.56
CA GLU A 474 6.77 5.48 -13.18
C GLU A 474 6.62 6.20 -11.84
N TYR A 475 6.52 5.46 -10.73
CA TYR A 475 6.27 6.02 -9.38
C TYR A 475 7.20 7.20 -9.04
N SER A 476 8.47 7.11 -9.44
CA SER A 476 9.44 8.21 -9.30
C SER A 476 9.01 9.51 -9.99
N ARG A 477 8.26 9.44 -11.10
CA ARG A 477 7.63 10.62 -11.74
C ARG A 477 6.40 11.10 -10.97
N TYR A 478 5.55 10.17 -10.52
CA TYR A 478 4.28 10.49 -9.88
C TYR A 478 4.46 11.11 -8.49
N TYR A 479 5.57 10.79 -7.81
CA TYR A 479 5.85 11.23 -6.44
C TYR A 479 7.16 12.00 -6.28
N HIS A 480 7.74 12.52 -7.38
CA HIS A 480 9.03 13.22 -7.34
C HIS A 480 9.04 14.39 -6.35
N VAL A 481 7.94 15.12 -6.17
CA VAL A 481 7.86 16.24 -5.20
C VAL A 481 8.08 15.75 -3.76
N LEU A 482 7.47 14.61 -3.39
CA LEU A 482 7.64 14.03 -2.05
C LEU A 482 9.04 13.44 -1.87
N GLU A 483 9.60 12.83 -2.91
CA GLU A 483 10.98 12.36 -2.87
C GLU A 483 11.98 13.52 -2.71
N THR A 484 11.77 14.61 -3.47
CA THR A 484 12.62 15.81 -3.40
C THR A 484 12.49 16.51 -2.05
N LEU A 485 11.32 16.45 -1.39
CA LEU A 485 11.14 16.95 -0.02
C LEU A 485 12.04 16.22 0.99
N VAL A 486 12.12 14.90 0.88
CA VAL A 486 12.86 14.09 1.84
C VAL A 486 14.36 14.15 1.57
N THR A 487 14.77 13.91 0.33
CA THR A 487 16.19 13.95 -0.11
C THR A 487 16.77 15.36 -0.05
N TYR A 488 16.00 16.37 -0.44
CA TYR A 488 16.33 17.79 -0.37
C TYR A 488 17.64 18.16 -1.11
N ASP A 489 17.85 17.58 -2.30
CA ASP A 489 19.13 17.52 -3.02
C ASP A 489 19.28 18.46 -4.23
N TYR A 490 18.36 19.42 -4.43
CA TYR A 490 18.40 20.43 -5.52
C TYR A 490 18.72 19.84 -6.91
N PRO A 491 17.92 18.88 -7.41
CA PRO A 491 18.26 18.14 -8.61
C PRO A 491 18.11 19.01 -9.88
N THR A 492 18.74 18.56 -10.96
CA THR A 492 18.41 19.10 -12.29
C THR A 492 17.06 18.56 -12.74
N VAL A 493 16.14 19.47 -13.09
CA VAL A 493 14.74 19.15 -13.38
C VAL A 493 14.36 19.46 -14.83
N SER A 494 13.27 18.85 -15.29
CA SER A 494 12.73 19.03 -16.65
C SER A 494 11.20 19.05 -16.67
N GLY A 495 10.65 19.65 -17.74
CA GLY A 495 9.21 19.72 -17.98
C GLY A 495 8.45 20.65 -17.03
N ARG A 496 7.14 20.82 -17.28
CA ARG A 496 6.27 21.73 -16.51
C ARG A 496 6.08 21.32 -15.05
N GLY A 497 6.26 20.04 -14.73
CA GLY A 497 6.18 19.55 -13.35
C GLY A 497 7.49 19.64 -12.58
N ARG A 498 8.60 20.04 -13.21
CA ARG A 498 9.94 20.04 -12.61
C ARG A 498 10.35 18.67 -12.04
N ALA A 499 10.04 17.60 -12.79
CA ALA A 499 10.50 16.28 -12.43
C ALA A 499 12.02 16.17 -12.69
N PRO A 500 12.79 15.50 -11.82
CA PRO A 500 14.20 15.22 -12.06
C PRO A 500 14.42 14.55 -13.43
N VAL A 501 15.53 14.89 -14.08
CA VAL A 501 15.87 14.37 -15.41
C VAL A 501 16.07 12.86 -15.36
N LYS A 502 15.56 12.13 -16.36
CA LYS A 502 15.75 10.66 -16.45
C LYS A 502 17.23 10.33 -16.55
N GLY A 503 17.69 9.33 -15.81
CA GLY A 503 19.09 8.93 -15.77
C GLY A 503 19.97 9.81 -14.87
N SER A 504 19.41 10.86 -14.24
CA SER A 504 20.07 11.53 -13.12
C SER A 504 19.85 10.74 -11.82
N GLY A 505 20.73 10.92 -10.83
CA GLY A 505 20.61 10.26 -9.53
C GLY A 505 19.28 10.53 -8.80
N GLY A 506 18.63 11.66 -9.09
CA GLY A 506 17.35 12.06 -8.48
C GLY A 506 16.10 11.40 -9.07
N ARG A 507 16.22 10.46 -10.04
CA ARG A 507 15.08 9.73 -10.62
C ARG A 507 15.32 8.23 -10.66
N PHE A 508 14.83 7.54 -9.64
CA PHE A 508 14.89 6.08 -9.58
C PHE A 508 14.14 5.44 -10.77
N ALA A 509 14.80 4.45 -11.39
CA ALA A 509 14.25 3.63 -12.46
C ALA A 509 14.15 2.19 -11.96
N SER A 510 12.93 1.73 -11.70
CA SER A 510 12.66 0.37 -11.24
C SER A 510 12.89 -0.65 -12.35
N GLU A 511 13.46 -1.82 -12.01
CA GLU A 511 13.56 -2.96 -12.94
C GLU A 511 12.17 -3.51 -13.33
N PHE A 512 11.15 -3.27 -12.49
CA PHE A 512 9.75 -3.57 -12.78
C PHE A 512 9.14 -2.58 -13.80
N PHE A 513 9.82 -1.47 -14.13
CA PHE A 513 9.37 -0.55 -15.19
C PHE A 513 9.78 -1.07 -16.58
N THR A 514 9.17 -2.16 -17.03
CA THR A 514 9.46 -2.79 -18.33
C THR A 514 8.20 -2.97 -19.18
N ARG A 515 8.36 -3.01 -20.50
CA ARG A 515 7.28 -3.39 -21.46
C ARG A 515 7.27 -4.89 -21.75
N SER A 516 8.31 -5.61 -21.35
CA SER A 516 8.46 -7.04 -21.60
C SER A 516 7.91 -7.80 -20.40
N VAL A 517 6.85 -8.58 -20.65
CA VAL A 517 6.26 -9.50 -19.68
C VAL A 517 7.32 -10.47 -19.16
N ASP A 518 8.15 -11.02 -20.03
CA ASP A 518 9.22 -11.96 -19.64
C ASP A 518 10.22 -11.32 -18.66
N LYS A 519 10.65 -10.07 -18.92
CA LYS A 519 11.54 -9.35 -17.99
C LYS A 519 10.87 -9.10 -16.64
N MET A 520 9.59 -8.77 -16.62
CA MET A 520 8.82 -8.59 -15.38
C MET A 520 8.73 -9.91 -14.61
N THR A 521 8.40 -11.01 -15.31
CA THR A 521 8.33 -12.35 -14.73
C THR A 521 9.66 -12.76 -14.10
N VAL A 522 10.77 -12.56 -14.80
CA VAL A 522 12.11 -12.86 -14.30
C VAL A 522 12.46 -12.00 -13.08
N ALA A 523 12.20 -10.69 -13.12
CA ALA A 523 12.49 -9.80 -12.00
C ALA A 523 11.67 -10.16 -10.73
N LEU A 524 10.40 -10.52 -10.89
CA LEU A 524 9.56 -11.00 -9.79
C LEU A 524 10.04 -12.35 -9.26
N ALA A 525 10.46 -13.26 -10.15
CA ALA A 525 11.01 -14.55 -9.75
C ALA A 525 12.34 -14.40 -9.00
N ASP A 526 13.24 -13.52 -9.45
CA ASP A 526 14.50 -13.19 -8.76
C ASP A 526 14.26 -12.68 -7.34
N LEU A 527 13.25 -11.81 -7.18
CA LEU A 527 12.86 -11.26 -5.89
C LEU A 527 12.34 -12.33 -4.94
N ILE A 528 11.39 -13.15 -5.39
CA ILE A 528 10.82 -14.24 -4.58
C ILE A 528 11.91 -15.26 -4.24
N GLU A 529 12.74 -15.63 -5.22
CA GLU A 529 13.86 -16.55 -5.03
C GLU A 529 14.83 -16.05 -3.96
N ALA A 530 15.19 -14.76 -3.97
CA ALA A 530 16.09 -14.18 -2.98
C ALA A 530 15.52 -14.28 -1.55
N ILE A 531 14.22 -13.98 -1.38
CA ILE A 531 13.52 -14.12 -0.10
C ILE A 531 13.56 -15.57 0.39
N LEU A 532 13.22 -16.52 -0.48
CA LEU A 532 13.19 -17.95 -0.14
C LEU A 532 14.58 -18.52 0.15
N ARG A 533 15.62 -18.03 -0.53
CA ARG A 533 17.01 -18.42 -0.27
C ARG A 533 17.54 -17.86 1.06
N ALA A 534 17.02 -16.73 1.53
CA ALA A 534 17.29 -16.21 2.87
C ALA A 534 16.59 -17.01 3.99
N GLY A 535 15.75 -18.00 3.64
CA GLY A 535 15.01 -18.82 4.61
C GLY A 535 13.71 -18.18 5.12
N TRP A 536 13.23 -17.14 4.44
CA TRP A 536 12.03 -16.41 4.85
C TRP A 536 10.80 -16.82 4.04
N VAL A 537 9.63 -16.52 4.59
CA VAL A 537 8.34 -16.70 3.90
C VAL A 537 8.08 -15.50 2.99
N CYS A 538 7.72 -15.72 1.73
CA CYS A 538 7.31 -14.65 0.83
C CYS A 538 5.78 -14.53 0.80
N ALA A 539 5.26 -13.36 1.14
CA ALA A 539 3.84 -13.01 1.01
C ALA A 539 3.67 -12.04 -0.16
N TRP A 540 3.24 -12.53 -1.31
CA TRP A 540 3.14 -11.76 -2.54
C TRP A 540 1.68 -11.38 -2.85
N SER A 541 1.36 -10.09 -2.82
CA SER A 541 0.06 -9.58 -3.28
C SER A 541 0.06 -9.37 -4.79
N TYR A 542 -1.10 -9.59 -5.42
CA TYR A 542 -1.34 -9.24 -6.83
C TYR A 542 -2.82 -9.14 -7.16
N ALA A 543 -3.13 -8.46 -8.27
CA ALA A 543 -4.47 -8.37 -8.84
C ALA A 543 -4.58 -9.11 -10.18
N ASP A 544 -5.79 -9.55 -10.53
CA ASP A 544 -6.11 -10.26 -11.79
C ASP A 544 -5.75 -9.49 -13.09
N ASN A 545 -5.58 -8.17 -13.01
CA ASN A 545 -5.35 -7.29 -14.16
C ASN A 545 -3.88 -6.87 -14.38
N SER A 546 -2.95 -7.63 -13.79
CA SER A 546 -1.50 -7.38 -13.83
C SER A 546 -0.87 -7.79 -15.17
N ASP A 547 0.24 -7.14 -15.55
CA ASP A 547 0.95 -7.43 -16.83
C ASP A 547 1.63 -8.82 -16.85
N ALA A 548 2.12 -9.30 -15.70
CA ALA A 548 2.71 -10.64 -15.56
C ALA A 548 1.71 -11.64 -14.96
N SER A 549 1.68 -12.86 -15.51
CA SER A 549 0.81 -13.92 -14.98
C SER A 549 1.42 -14.57 -13.75
N VAL A 550 0.59 -14.78 -12.72
CA VAL A 550 0.94 -15.49 -11.48
C VAL A 550 1.54 -16.85 -11.78
N ALA A 551 0.95 -17.56 -12.74
CA ALA A 551 1.42 -18.86 -13.18
C ALA A 551 2.79 -18.82 -13.84
N GLY A 552 3.09 -17.77 -14.61
CA GLY A 552 4.41 -17.55 -15.17
C GLY A 552 5.45 -17.32 -14.08
N VAL A 553 5.16 -16.46 -13.11
CA VAL A 553 6.09 -16.13 -12.01
C VAL A 553 6.32 -17.35 -11.11
N LEU A 554 5.27 -17.99 -10.61
CA LEU A 554 5.42 -19.15 -9.71
C LEU A 554 6.01 -20.36 -10.44
N GLY A 555 5.73 -20.54 -11.73
CA GLY A 555 6.38 -21.56 -12.56
C GLY A 555 7.88 -21.32 -12.71
N GLU A 556 8.28 -20.06 -12.96
CA GLU A 556 9.68 -19.66 -13.03
C GLU A 556 10.38 -19.89 -11.68
N VAL A 557 9.78 -19.47 -10.55
CA VAL A 557 10.34 -19.69 -9.20
C VAL A 557 10.49 -21.19 -8.91
N ALA A 558 9.47 -21.99 -9.18
CA ALA A 558 9.47 -23.43 -8.94
C ALA A 558 10.52 -24.19 -9.77
N SER A 559 10.93 -23.63 -10.92
CA SER A 559 12.02 -24.18 -11.74
C SER A 559 13.40 -23.99 -11.11
N ARG A 560 13.54 -23.04 -10.17
CA ARG A 560 14.80 -22.63 -9.54
C ARG A 560 14.95 -23.10 -8.10
N VAL A 561 13.84 -23.15 -7.36
CA VAL A 561 13.78 -23.55 -5.95
C VAL A 561 12.51 -24.38 -5.71
N PRO A 562 12.58 -25.49 -4.95
CA PRO A 562 11.37 -26.22 -4.59
C PRO A 562 10.51 -25.37 -3.65
N ILE A 563 9.24 -25.16 -4.03
CA ILE A 563 8.33 -24.29 -3.29
C ILE A 563 7.07 -25.04 -2.83
N SER A 564 6.50 -24.54 -1.73
CA SER A 564 5.10 -24.72 -1.37
C SER A 564 4.42 -23.36 -1.48
N CYS A 565 3.21 -23.32 -2.05
CA CYS A 565 2.49 -22.06 -2.22
C CYS A 565 1.01 -22.26 -1.90
N LYS A 566 0.48 -21.48 -0.97
CA LYS A 566 -0.97 -21.38 -0.71
C LYS A 566 -1.47 -19.99 -1.09
N SER A 567 -2.70 -19.85 -1.55
CA SER A 567 -3.24 -18.54 -1.94
C SER A 567 -4.57 -18.17 -1.31
N TYR A 568 -4.77 -16.87 -1.12
CA TYR A 568 -6.02 -16.28 -0.66
C TYR A 568 -6.54 -15.35 -1.75
N ALA A 569 -7.87 -15.17 -1.80
CA ALA A 569 -8.52 -14.25 -2.71
C ALA A 569 -9.60 -13.46 -1.97
N THR A 570 -9.80 -12.20 -2.37
CA THR A 570 -10.91 -11.38 -1.90
C THR A 570 -11.38 -10.46 -3.03
N PRO A 571 -12.70 -10.27 -3.21
CA PRO A 571 -13.22 -9.32 -4.18
C PRO A 571 -12.91 -7.88 -3.75
N TYR A 572 -12.56 -7.02 -4.71
CA TYR A 572 -12.21 -5.64 -4.45
C TYR A 572 -12.69 -4.70 -5.55
N GLU A 573 -13.09 -3.48 -5.19
CA GLU A 573 -13.59 -2.49 -6.13
C GLU A 573 -12.57 -1.36 -6.32
N HIS A 574 -11.83 -1.41 -7.43
CA HIS A 574 -10.88 -0.33 -7.75
C HIS A 574 -11.64 0.92 -8.19
N GLN A 575 -11.40 2.03 -7.50
CA GLN A 575 -11.78 3.34 -7.99
C GLN A 575 -10.93 3.68 -9.21
N SER A 576 -11.57 3.73 -10.38
CA SER A 576 -10.86 4.07 -11.62
C SER A 576 -10.50 5.55 -11.67
N GLN A 577 -9.29 5.86 -12.15
CA GLN A 577 -8.84 7.24 -12.35
C GLN A 577 -9.77 8.00 -13.31
N GLY A 578 -10.04 9.28 -12.98
CA GLY A 578 -10.76 10.21 -13.85
C GLY A 578 -12.28 10.06 -13.86
N GLY A 579 -12.90 9.53 -12.79
CA GLY A 579 -14.36 9.49 -12.64
C GLY A 579 -15.06 8.40 -13.46
N ARG A 580 -14.32 7.40 -13.95
CA ARG A 580 -14.90 6.21 -14.58
C ARG A 580 -15.62 5.34 -13.52
N ARG A 581 -16.50 4.44 -13.99
CA ARG A 581 -17.19 3.49 -13.10
C ARG A 581 -16.16 2.58 -12.42
N PRO A 582 -16.32 2.30 -11.10
CA PRO A 582 -15.44 1.39 -10.41
C PRO A 582 -15.40 0.02 -11.08
N LYS A 583 -14.25 -0.65 -11.01
CA LYS A 583 -14.05 -1.98 -11.57
C LYS A 583 -13.91 -2.99 -10.45
N LEU A 584 -14.75 -4.02 -10.46
CA LEU A 584 -14.58 -5.18 -9.60
C LEU A 584 -13.40 -6.00 -10.11
N VAL A 585 -12.45 -6.31 -9.23
CA VAL A 585 -11.30 -7.18 -9.46
C VAL A 585 -11.23 -8.20 -8.34
N THR A 586 -10.46 -9.26 -8.57
CA THR A 586 -10.02 -10.14 -7.47
C THR A 586 -8.61 -9.75 -7.05
N GLU A 587 -8.45 -9.50 -5.76
CA GLU A 587 -7.15 -9.29 -5.12
C GLU A 587 -6.71 -10.61 -4.48
N TYR A 588 -5.44 -10.94 -4.66
CA TYR A 588 -4.88 -12.20 -4.21
C TYR A 588 -3.68 -11.97 -3.31
N LEU A 589 -3.41 -12.99 -2.49
CA LEU A 589 -2.22 -13.10 -1.68
C LEU A 589 -1.68 -14.52 -1.79
N ALA A 590 -0.48 -14.68 -2.33
CA ALA A 590 0.24 -15.95 -2.33
C ALA A 590 1.23 -15.98 -1.15
N ILE A 591 1.14 -17.01 -0.30
CA ILE A 591 2.13 -17.31 0.73
C ILE A 591 3.02 -18.44 0.21
N ILE A 592 4.28 -18.12 -0.02
CA ILE A 592 5.26 -18.97 -0.68
C ILE A 592 6.36 -19.31 0.33
N THR A 593 6.64 -20.60 0.49
CA THR A 593 7.72 -21.11 1.34
C THR A 593 8.62 -22.04 0.55
N ARG A 594 9.87 -22.17 0.98
CA ARG A 594 10.80 -23.15 0.42
C ARG A 594 10.52 -24.53 1.05
N ARG A 595 10.45 -25.57 0.21
CA ARG A 595 10.32 -26.97 0.65
C ARG A 595 11.66 -27.60 1.00
#